data_AF-A0ABD5WEC2-F1
#
_entry.id   AF-A0ABD5WEC2-F1
#
_cell.length_a   1.000
_cell.length_b   1.000
_cell.length_c   1.000
_cell.angle_alpha   90.00
_cell.angle_beta   90.00
_cell.angle_gamma   90.00
#
_symmetry.space_group_name_H-M   'P 1'
#
loop_
_entity.id
_entity.type
_entity.pdbx_description
1 polymer ?
#
loop_
_entity_poly.entity_id
_entity_poly.type
_entity_poly.pdbx_seq_one_letter_code
_entity_poly.pdbx_strand_id
1 'polypeptide(L)'
;MRIDSDTEFGDSCVYEDLDELDDWDATPTEAAVWTYRRLQDLHEKYALTERARHYHVKKKESQKRHNREEGNYLQYAIHAVNGVASEHGESPWRVVGVSTVVIAIWSVLYLLLGKIRVPTDTSGTDAIGLGLFPSLSLPSPVAEIATSVYFSVVTFTTLGYGDLQPATGFAQALATVESFLGALLMAYLVFVLGRRTNW
;
A
#
# COMPACT_ATOMS: atom_id res chain seq x y z
N MET A 1 -11.68 25.63 34.01
CA MET A 1 -13.02 25.17 33.64
C MET A 1 -13.21 23.76 34.21
N ARG A 2 -14.23 23.54 35.06
CA ARG A 2 -14.61 22.21 35.57
C ARG A 2 -15.79 21.74 34.72
N ILE A 3 -15.77 20.48 34.29
CA ILE A 3 -16.83 19.84 33.50
C ILE A 3 -17.34 18.66 34.31
N ASP A 4 -18.64 18.46 34.28
CA ASP A 4 -19.35 17.37 34.94
C ASP A 4 -20.20 16.59 33.93
N SER A 5 -21.01 15.65 34.42
CA SER A 5 -21.97 14.89 33.63
C SER A 5 -23.10 15.76 33.04
N ASP A 6 -23.36 16.92 33.61
CA ASP A 6 -24.49 17.78 33.23
C ASP A 6 -24.07 18.81 32.17
N THR A 7 -22.76 18.92 31.92
CA THR A 7 -22.23 19.75 30.85
C THR A 7 -22.51 19.10 29.50
N GLU A 8 -23.37 19.75 28.72
CA GLU A 8 -23.71 19.35 27.36
C GLU A 8 -22.92 20.17 26.34
N PHE A 9 -22.42 19.49 25.32
CA PHE A 9 -21.82 20.11 24.13
C PHE A 9 -22.69 19.77 22.92
N GLY A 10 -22.69 20.67 21.93
CA GLY A 10 -23.44 20.47 20.69
C GLY A 10 -23.02 19.22 19.92
N ASP A 11 -23.91 18.77 19.03
CA ASP A 11 -23.70 17.53 18.27
C ASP A 11 -22.80 17.72 17.03
N SER A 12 -22.43 18.94 16.67
CA SER A 12 -21.38 19.21 15.67
C SER A 12 -20.45 20.29 16.18
N CYS A 13 -19.21 20.27 15.72
CA CYS A 13 -18.30 21.39 15.94
C CYS A 13 -18.51 22.43 14.83
N VAL A 14 -18.35 23.71 15.15
CA VAL A 14 -18.56 24.84 14.22
C VAL A 14 -17.71 24.69 12.95
N TYR A 15 -16.55 24.06 13.06
CA TYR A 15 -15.61 23.88 11.95
C TYR A 15 -16.07 22.86 10.89
N GLU A 16 -17.11 22.05 11.15
CA GLU A 16 -17.63 21.09 10.16
C GLU A 16 -18.54 21.72 9.11
N ASP A 17 -19.08 22.90 9.39
CA ASP A 17 -20.01 23.64 8.53
C ASP A 17 -19.34 24.80 7.79
N LEU A 18 -18.04 25.01 8.04
CA LEU A 18 -17.26 26.07 7.40
C LEU A 18 -16.55 25.52 6.16
N ASP A 19 -16.67 26.25 5.04
CA ASP A 19 -15.94 25.95 3.81
C ASP A 19 -14.48 26.41 3.88
N GLU A 20 -14.21 27.51 4.61
CA GLU A 20 -12.87 28.09 4.78
C GLU A 20 -12.73 28.73 6.18
N LEU A 21 -11.50 28.78 6.70
CA LEU A 21 -11.19 29.47 7.95
C LEU A 21 -10.37 30.73 7.64
N ASP A 22 -10.95 31.89 7.96
CA ASP A 22 -10.21 33.15 7.93
C ASP A 22 -9.14 33.16 9.04
N ASP A 23 -7.91 33.54 8.69
CA ASP A 23 -6.80 33.78 9.63
C ASP A 23 -6.20 32.52 10.31
N TRP A 24 -6.45 31.31 9.78
CA TRP A 24 -5.92 30.04 10.30
C TRP A 24 -5.07 29.31 9.25
N ASP A 25 -3.93 28.74 9.68
CA ASP A 25 -3.07 27.88 8.84
C ASP A 25 -3.63 26.46 8.64
N ALA A 26 -4.84 26.17 9.17
CA ALA A 26 -5.43 24.83 9.19
C ALA A 26 -6.74 24.80 8.37
N THR A 27 -7.03 23.64 7.79
CA THR A 27 -8.32 23.42 7.12
C THR A 27 -9.47 23.32 8.14
N PRO A 28 -10.72 23.67 7.76
CA PRO A 28 -11.90 23.47 8.60
C PRO A 28 -11.98 22.03 9.16
N THR A 29 -11.65 21.05 8.33
CA THR A 29 -11.64 19.63 8.68
C THR A 29 -10.56 19.28 9.71
N GLU A 30 -9.35 19.86 9.61
CA GLU A 30 -8.30 19.69 10.62
C GLU A 30 -8.66 20.34 11.96
N ALA A 31 -9.26 21.54 11.94
CA ALA A 31 -9.74 22.21 13.14
C ALA A 31 -10.86 21.40 13.84
N ALA A 32 -11.75 20.78 13.06
CA ALA A 32 -12.75 19.85 13.56
C ALA A 32 -12.11 18.62 14.24
N VAL A 33 -11.14 17.98 13.59
CA VAL A 33 -10.40 16.84 14.15
C VAL A 33 -9.69 17.20 15.45
N TRP A 34 -9.06 18.38 15.52
CA TRP A 34 -8.41 18.87 16.73
C TRP A 34 -9.42 19.07 17.87
N THR A 35 -10.58 19.66 17.56
CA THR A 35 -11.65 19.91 18.52
C THR A 35 -12.21 18.60 19.10
N TYR A 36 -12.52 17.62 18.25
CA TYR A 36 -13.01 16.32 18.71
C TYR A 36 -11.98 15.54 19.51
N ARG A 37 -10.69 15.61 19.14
CA ARG A 37 -9.61 15.04 19.95
C ARG A 37 -9.58 15.68 21.34
N ARG A 38 -9.70 17.00 21.41
CA ARG A 38 -9.69 17.73 22.69
C ARG A 38 -10.89 17.38 23.56
N LEU A 39 -12.07 17.24 22.97
CA LEU A 39 -13.28 16.79 23.67
C LEU A 39 -13.14 15.35 24.16
N GLN A 40 -12.60 14.45 23.33
CA GLN A 40 -12.30 13.07 23.72
C GLN A 40 -11.38 13.03 24.96
N ASP A 41 -10.20 13.68 24.88
CA ASP A 41 -9.20 13.69 25.96
C ASP A 41 -9.78 14.24 27.27
N LEU A 42 -10.65 15.26 27.17
CA LEU A 42 -11.28 15.87 28.32
C LEU A 42 -12.24 14.89 29.01
N HIS A 43 -13.09 14.20 28.25
CA HIS A 43 -14.02 13.21 28.81
C HIS A 43 -13.29 11.99 29.37
N GLU A 44 -12.21 11.57 28.72
CA GLU A 44 -11.35 10.48 29.18
C GLU A 44 -10.69 10.82 30.54
N LYS A 45 -10.24 12.06 30.71
CA LYS A 45 -9.67 12.55 31.99
C LYS A 45 -10.66 12.51 33.16
N TYR A 46 -11.96 12.57 32.90
CA TYR A 46 -13.01 12.50 33.92
C TYR A 46 -13.73 11.13 33.96
N ALA A 47 -13.15 10.10 33.32
CA ALA A 47 -13.69 8.74 33.26
C ALA A 47 -15.11 8.64 32.65
N LEU A 48 -15.47 9.57 31.75
CA LEU A 48 -16.75 9.57 31.02
C LEU A 48 -16.61 8.79 29.70
N THR A 49 -16.43 7.46 29.79
CA THR A 49 -16.08 6.59 28.66
C THR A 49 -17.05 6.64 27.49
N GLU A 50 -18.36 6.69 27.76
CA GLU A 50 -19.39 6.70 26.70
C GLU A 50 -19.33 7.98 25.86
N ARG A 51 -19.14 9.13 26.52
CA ARG A 51 -18.97 10.43 25.83
C ARG A 51 -17.64 10.51 25.09
N ALA A 52 -16.56 9.99 25.69
CA ALA A 52 -15.27 9.89 25.00
C ALA A 52 -15.38 9.06 23.71
N ARG A 53 -16.14 7.96 23.73
CA ARG A 53 -16.42 7.14 22.54
C ARG A 53 -17.17 7.93 21.46
N HIS A 54 -18.19 8.72 21.83
CA HIS A 54 -18.93 9.56 20.89
C HIS A 54 -18.00 10.51 20.12
N TYR A 55 -17.14 11.24 20.82
CA TYR A 55 -16.17 12.14 20.18
C TYR A 55 -15.07 11.42 19.42
N HIS A 56 -14.72 10.19 19.83
CA HIS A 56 -13.83 9.36 19.04
C HIS A 56 -14.41 9.01 17.67
N VAL A 57 -15.71 8.68 17.60
CA VAL A 57 -16.41 8.37 16.34
C VAL A 57 -16.44 9.62 15.46
N LYS A 58 -16.86 10.77 15.99
CA LYS A 58 -16.89 12.03 15.22
C LYS A 58 -15.52 12.44 14.69
N LYS A 59 -14.46 12.31 15.50
CA LYS A 59 -13.08 12.52 15.04
C LYS A 59 -12.74 11.67 13.81
N LYS A 60 -13.16 10.40 13.81
CA LYS A 60 -12.92 9.48 12.69
C LYS A 60 -13.73 9.85 11.46
N GLU A 61 -14.95 10.34 11.63
CA GLU A 61 -15.80 10.81 10.54
C GLU A 61 -15.25 12.07 9.87
N SER A 62 -14.83 13.08 10.65
CA SER A 62 -14.21 14.29 10.09
C SER A 62 -12.90 13.95 9.37
N GLN A 63 -12.08 13.03 9.92
CA GLN A 63 -10.86 12.56 9.27
C GLN A 63 -11.14 11.81 7.95
N LYS A 64 -12.23 11.04 7.86
CA LYS A 64 -12.64 10.37 6.63
C LYS A 64 -13.12 11.36 5.56
N ARG A 65 -13.78 12.47 5.96
CA ARG A 65 -14.19 13.55 5.05
C ARG A 65 -12.96 14.27 4.47
N HIS A 66 -12.01 14.64 5.32
CA HIS A 66 -10.74 15.26 4.90
C HIS A 66 -10.02 14.41 3.84
N ASN A 67 -9.84 13.10 4.11
CA ASN A 67 -9.19 12.19 3.16
C ASN A 67 -9.93 12.06 1.82
N ARG A 68 -11.26 12.29 1.78
CA ARG A 68 -12.05 12.24 0.56
C ARG A 68 -11.96 13.55 -0.23
N GLU A 69 -11.89 14.68 0.49
CA GLU A 69 -11.79 16.04 -0.06
C GLU A 69 -10.40 16.32 -0.65
N GLU A 70 -9.33 15.86 0.00
CA GLU A 70 -7.97 16.08 -0.53
C GLU A 70 -7.66 15.27 -1.80
N GLY A 71 -8.43 14.23 -2.12
CA GLY A 71 -8.28 13.46 -3.36
C GLY A 71 -6.88 12.87 -3.62
N ASN A 72 -5.99 12.89 -2.62
CA ASN A 72 -4.55 12.77 -2.83
C ASN A 72 -4.09 11.32 -2.61
N TYR A 73 -4.50 10.43 -3.52
CA TYR A 73 -4.10 9.01 -3.53
C TYR A 73 -2.58 8.81 -3.44
N LEU A 74 -1.80 9.75 -3.98
CA LEU A 74 -0.34 9.76 -3.92
C LEU A 74 0.20 9.92 -2.49
N GLN A 75 -0.40 10.78 -1.68
CA GLN A 75 -0.01 10.94 -0.28
C GLN A 75 -0.37 9.72 0.55
N TYR A 76 -1.52 9.09 0.30
CA TYR A 76 -1.85 7.80 0.93
C TYR A 76 -0.83 6.71 0.58
N ALA A 77 -0.39 6.64 -0.69
CA ALA A 77 0.66 5.72 -1.11
C ALA A 77 2.00 6.01 -0.41
N ILE A 78 2.40 7.28 -0.29
CA ILE A 78 3.61 7.69 0.42
C ILE A 78 3.51 7.40 1.91
N HIS A 79 2.36 7.62 2.56
CA HIS A 79 2.15 7.26 3.96
C HIS A 79 2.09 5.74 4.18
N ALA A 80 1.59 4.97 3.21
CA ALA A 80 1.66 3.51 3.24
C ALA A 80 3.12 3.04 3.16
N VAL A 81 3.92 3.61 2.26
CA VAL A 81 5.35 3.34 2.11
C VAL A 81 6.15 3.78 3.34
N ASN A 82 5.91 4.99 3.86
CA ASN A 82 6.57 5.51 5.06
C ASN A 82 6.12 4.77 6.32
N GLY A 83 4.87 4.35 6.40
CA GLY A 83 4.38 3.49 7.48
C GLY A 83 5.06 2.12 7.46
N VAL A 84 5.35 1.57 6.27
CA VAL A 84 6.11 0.31 6.12
C VAL A 84 7.55 0.49 6.59
N ALA A 85 8.14 1.67 6.41
CA ALA A 85 9.49 1.99 6.87
C ALA A 85 9.57 2.38 8.36
N SER A 86 8.52 2.97 8.93
CA SER A 86 8.57 3.66 10.23
C SER A 86 8.02 2.85 11.42
N GLU A 87 7.13 1.87 11.21
CA GLU A 87 6.57 1.11 12.34
C GLU A 87 7.28 -0.22 12.55
N HIS A 88 8.12 -0.23 13.59
CA HIS A 88 8.64 -1.43 14.19
C HIS A 88 7.49 -2.34 14.66
N GLY A 89 7.38 -3.53 14.05
CA GLY A 89 6.94 -4.75 14.74
C GLY A 89 5.55 -5.29 14.41
N GLU A 90 5.54 -6.56 13.96
CA GLU A 90 4.60 -7.61 14.40
C GLU A 90 3.29 -7.88 13.63
N SER A 91 3.27 -7.78 12.30
CA SER A 91 2.25 -8.56 11.54
C SER A 91 2.80 -9.25 10.28
N PRO A 92 2.75 -10.61 10.21
CA PRO A 92 3.21 -11.37 9.03
C PRO A 92 2.40 -11.04 7.76
N TRP A 93 1.14 -10.61 7.92
CA TRP A 93 0.29 -10.17 6.81
C TRP A 93 0.83 -8.95 6.06
N ARG A 94 1.59 -8.07 6.74
CA ARG A 94 2.22 -6.92 6.08
C ARG A 94 3.32 -7.36 5.11
N VAL A 95 4.05 -8.43 5.43
CA VAL A 95 5.10 -9.00 4.56
C VAL A 95 4.49 -9.57 3.29
N VAL A 96 3.36 -10.28 3.42
CA VAL A 96 2.59 -10.80 2.27
C VAL A 96 2.05 -9.66 1.42
N GLY A 97 1.60 -8.56 2.05
CA GLY A 97 1.20 -7.35 1.34
C GLY A 97 2.35 -6.72 0.53
N VAL A 98 3.52 -6.55 1.16
CA VAL A 98 4.71 -5.99 0.50
C VAL A 98 5.20 -6.89 -0.63
N SER A 99 5.25 -8.22 -0.44
CA SER A 99 5.63 -9.13 -1.52
C SER A 99 4.67 -9.05 -2.70
N THR A 100 3.36 -8.98 -2.45
CA THR A 100 2.35 -8.83 -3.51
C THR A 100 2.54 -7.53 -4.29
N VAL A 101 2.81 -6.41 -3.62
CA VAL A 101 3.07 -5.11 -4.26
C VAL A 101 4.37 -5.15 -5.05
N VAL A 102 5.43 -5.74 -4.51
CA VAL A 102 6.72 -5.89 -5.21
C VAL A 102 6.56 -6.74 -6.47
N ILE A 103 5.84 -7.87 -6.39
CA ILE A 103 5.53 -8.72 -7.55
C ILE A 103 4.71 -7.94 -8.59
N ALA A 104 3.71 -7.16 -8.16
CA ALA A 104 2.91 -6.35 -9.08
C ALA A 104 3.74 -5.28 -9.80
N ILE A 105 4.61 -4.57 -9.09
CA ILE A 105 5.51 -3.56 -9.66
C ILE A 105 6.48 -4.22 -10.65
N TRP A 106 7.11 -5.34 -10.26
CA TRP A 106 8.02 -6.06 -11.14
C TRP A 106 7.32 -6.64 -12.36
N SER A 107 6.12 -7.19 -12.21
CA SER A 107 5.29 -7.66 -13.33
C SER A 107 4.98 -6.55 -14.31
N VAL A 108 4.59 -5.35 -13.84
CA VAL A 108 4.36 -4.19 -14.73
C VAL A 108 5.67 -3.77 -15.40
N LEU A 109 6.79 -3.82 -14.68
CA LEU A 109 8.10 -3.46 -15.20
C LEU A 109 8.58 -4.48 -16.25
N TYR A 110 8.32 -5.78 -16.09
CA TYR A 110 8.55 -6.76 -17.16
C TYR A 110 7.60 -6.57 -18.33
N LEU A 111 6.35 -6.22 -18.09
CA LEU A 111 5.41 -5.96 -19.17
C LEU A 111 5.85 -4.75 -20.00
N LEU A 112 6.38 -3.70 -19.36
CA LEU A 112 6.84 -2.48 -20.03
C LEU A 112 8.27 -2.58 -20.61
N LEU A 113 9.20 -3.25 -19.92
CA LEU A 113 10.65 -3.26 -20.24
C LEU A 113 11.22 -4.65 -20.55
N GLY A 114 10.55 -5.72 -20.13
CA GLY A 114 11.01 -7.10 -20.26
C GLY A 114 10.57 -7.73 -21.58
N LYS A 115 11.52 -8.19 -22.38
CA LYS A 115 11.26 -9.19 -23.42
C LYS A 115 11.55 -10.56 -22.81
N ILE A 116 10.56 -11.43 -22.72
CA ILE A 116 10.67 -12.79 -22.19
C ILE A 116 10.66 -13.75 -23.37
N ARG A 117 11.67 -14.62 -23.50
CA ARG A 117 11.69 -15.66 -24.53
C ARG A 117 10.79 -16.81 -24.09
N VAL A 118 9.87 -17.20 -24.98
CA VAL A 118 9.12 -18.44 -24.86
C VAL A 118 9.67 -19.41 -25.91
N PRO A 119 10.12 -20.61 -25.52
CA PRO A 119 10.52 -21.62 -26.48
C PRO A 119 9.27 -22.19 -27.17
N THR A 120 9.10 -21.86 -28.46
CA THR A 120 8.07 -22.45 -29.33
C THR A 120 8.73 -23.43 -30.30
N ASP A 121 8.14 -24.61 -30.52
CA ASP A 121 8.67 -25.74 -31.30
C ASP A 121 8.99 -25.45 -32.79
N THR A 122 8.76 -24.23 -33.29
CA THR A 122 8.92 -23.88 -34.71
C THR A 122 9.93 -22.76 -34.89
N SER A 123 11.22 -23.08 -34.92
CA SER A 123 12.35 -22.28 -35.47
C SER A 123 12.30 -20.74 -35.36
N GLY A 124 11.67 -20.20 -34.32
CA GLY A 124 11.39 -18.80 -34.13
C GLY A 124 11.33 -18.54 -32.64
N THR A 125 12.34 -17.84 -32.12
CA THR A 125 12.35 -17.38 -30.74
C THR A 125 11.46 -16.17 -30.62
N ASP A 126 10.17 -16.38 -30.34
CA ASP A 126 9.26 -15.29 -30.05
C ASP A 126 9.54 -14.74 -28.66
N ALA A 127 9.87 -13.46 -28.61
CA ALA A 127 10.08 -12.72 -27.38
C ALA A 127 8.79 -11.97 -27.04
N ILE A 128 8.11 -12.40 -25.98
CA ILE A 128 6.85 -11.84 -25.49
C ILE A 128 7.17 -10.72 -24.50
N GLY A 129 6.58 -9.55 -24.74
CA GLY A 129 6.77 -8.36 -23.92
C GLY A 129 6.38 -7.14 -24.72
N LEU A 130 5.55 -6.27 -24.14
CA LEU A 130 5.04 -5.08 -24.82
C LEU A 130 6.23 -4.24 -25.34
N GLY A 131 7.26 -4.10 -24.50
CA GLY A 131 8.47 -3.34 -24.80
C GLY A 131 8.18 -1.92 -25.30
N LEU A 132 9.22 -1.14 -25.59
CA LEU A 132 9.03 0.08 -26.41
C LEU A 132 8.81 -0.25 -27.90
N PHE A 133 8.76 -1.54 -28.25
CA PHE A 133 8.63 -2.05 -29.62
C PHE A 133 7.72 -3.29 -29.60
N PRO A 134 6.42 -3.14 -29.90
CA PRO A 134 5.50 -4.28 -29.94
C PRO A 134 5.91 -5.20 -31.08
N SER A 135 6.58 -6.31 -30.78
CA SER A 135 6.73 -7.41 -31.73
C SER A 135 5.43 -8.20 -31.71
N LEU A 136 4.53 -7.81 -32.62
CA LEU A 136 3.17 -8.31 -32.79
C LEU A 136 3.20 -9.78 -33.24
N SER A 137 3.24 -10.74 -32.31
CA SER A 137 3.10 -12.18 -32.62
C SER A 137 2.64 -12.98 -31.39
N LEU A 138 1.32 -12.96 -31.10
CA LEU A 138 0.44 -13.99 -30.47
C LEU A 138 -0.90 -13.33 -29.97
N PRO A 139 -1.99 -14.07 -29.68
CA PRO A 139 -3.36 -13.67 -30.04
C PRO A 139 -4.15 -12.83 -29.02
N SER A 140 -3.63 -12.51 -27.83
CA SER A 140 -4.39 -11.68 -26.87
C SER A 140 -3.53 -10.98 -25.81
N PRO A 141 -3.82 -9.71 -25.47
CA PRO A 141 -3.10 -8.97 -24.42
C PRO A 141 -3.25 -9.59 -23.03
N VAL A 142 -4.30 -10.39 -22.80
CA VAL A 142 -4.55 -11.09 -21.53
C VAL A 142 -3.50 -12.19 -21.28
N ALA A 143 -3.11 -12.92 -22.33
CA ALA A 143 -2.10 -13.98 -22.20
C ALA A 143 -0.70 -13.42 -21.88
N GLU A 144 -0.37 -12.22 -22.40
CA GLU A 144 0.89 -11.54 -22.12
C GLU A 144 0.99 -11.12 -20.65
N ILE A 145 -0.07 -10.51 -20.13
CA ILE A 145 -0.16 -10.11 -18.70
C ILE A 145 -0.03 -11.35 -17.81
N ALA A 146 -0.73 -12.44 -18.13
CA ALA A 146 -0.64 -13.68 -17.36
C ALA A 146 0.79 -14.25 -17.33
N THR A 147 1.48 -14.22 -18.48
CA THR A 147 2.86 -14.70 -18.61
C THR A 147 3.84 -13.83 -17.84
N SER A 148 3.70 -12.49 -17.88
CA SER A 148 4.57 -11.59 -17.13
C SER A 148 4.39 -11.73 -15.61
N VAL A 149 3.15 -11.90 -15.15
CA VAL A 149 2.84 -12.14 -13.74
C VAL A 149 3.46 -13.46 -13.30
N TYR A 150 3.28 -14.53 -14.08
CA TYR A 150 3.87 -15.82 -13.78
C TYR A 150 5.41 -15.76 -13.69
N PHE A 151 6.06 -15.09 -14.65
CA PHE A 151 7.52 -14.91 -14.63
C PHE A 151 8.00 -14.15 -13.38
N SER A 152 7.31 -13.07 -13.00
CA SER A 152 7.64 -12.30 -11.79
C SER A 152 7.45 -13.14 -10.53
N VAL A 153 6.36 -13.91 -10.42
CA VAL A 153 6.13 -14.80 -9.26
C VAL A 153 7.24 -15.84 -9.13
N VAL A 154 7.60 -16.52 -10.23
CA VAL A 154 8.64 -17.57 -10.25
C VAL A 154 10.03 -16.99 -9.95
N THR A 155 10.32 -15.79 -10.44
CA THR A 155 11.60 -15.11 -10.20
C THR A 155 11.70 -14.59 -8.76
N PHE A 156 10.64 -13.97 -8.25
CA PHE A 156 10.54 -13.49 -6.88
C PHE A 156 10.64 -14.62 -5.85
N THR A 157 9.98 -15.76 -6.11
CA THR A 157 10.07 -16.95 -5.27
C THR A 157 11.37 -17.71 -5.46
N THR A 158 12.25 -17.27 -6.37
CA THR A 158 13.51 -17.92 -6.73
C THR A 158 13.34 -19.38 -7.20
N LEU A 159 12.14 -19.74 -7.70
CA LEU A 159 11.85 -21.08 -8.22
C LEU A 159 12.58 -21.35 -9.53
N GLY A 160 12.58 -20.36 -10.44
CA GLY A 160 13.36 -20.39 -11.69
C GLY A 160 13.16 -21.64 -12.55
N TYR A 161 11.92 -21.98 -12.93
CA TYR A 161 11.61 -23.18 -13.72
C TYR A 161 12.37 -23.30 -15.06
N GLY A 162 12.86 -22.19 -15.61
CA GLY A 162 13.69 -22.17 -16.83
C GLY A 162 12.89 -22.30 -18.14
N ASP A 163 11.57 -22.42 -18.04
CA ASP A 163 10.57 -22.36 -19.11
C ASP A 163 10.50 -20.98 -19.76
N LEU A 164 10.65 -19.93 -18.95
CA LEU A 164 10.71 -18.54 -19.38
C LEU A 164 12.10 -17.98 -19.09
N GLN A 165 12.71 -17.37 -20.10
CA GLN A 165 14.05 -16.80 -19.97
C GLN A 165 14.06 -15.33 -20.38
N PRO A 166 14.75 -14.46 -19.63
CA PRO A 166 14.91 -13.07 -20.02
C PRO A 166 15.66 -12.98 -21.36
N ALA A 167 15.05 -12.32 -22.35
CA ALA A 167 15.58 -12.24 -23.71
C ALA A 167 16.71 -11.23 -23.87
N THR A 168 16.81 -10.27 -22.94
CA THR A 168 17.72 -9.12 -22.99
C THR A 168 18.57 -9.04 -21.73
N GLY A 169 19.79 -8.49 -21.84
CA GLY A 169 20.65 -8.26 -20.68
C GLY A 169 20.03 -7.34 -19.62
N PHE A 170 19.13 -6.44 -20.03
CA PHE A 170 18.35 -5.62 -19.11
C PHE A 170 17.34 -6.46 -18.31
N ALA A 171 16.57 -7.34 -18.96
CA ALA A 171 15.65 -8.24 -18.27
C ALA A 171 16.38 -9.21 -17.31
N GLN A 172 17.62 -9.60 -17.65
CA GLN A 172 18.49 -10.38 -16.74
C GLN A 172 18.89 -9.58 -15.49
N ALA A 173 19.28 -8.31 -15.64
CA ALA A 173 19.63 -7.46 -14.51
C ALA A 173 18.41 -7.24 -13.58
N LEU A 174 17.23 -7.03 -14.17
CA LEU A 174 15.97 -6.92 -13.43
C LEU A 174 15.65 -8.19 -12.63
N ALA A 175 15.73 -9.37 -13.28
CA ALA A 175 15.50 -10.66 -12.63
C ALA A 175 16.50 -10.94 -11.49
N THR A 176 17.75 -10.47 -11.64
CA THR A 176 18.76 -10.58 -10.58
C THR A 176 18.40 -9.73 -9.38
N VAL A 177 17.94 -8.50 -9.58
CA VAL A 177 17.50 -7.61 -8.48
C VAL A 177 16.23 -8.14 -7.83
N GLU A 178 15.27 -8.60 -8.61
CA GLU A 178 14.00 -9.17 -8.11
C GLU A 178 14.23 -10.41 -7.26
N SER A 179 15.04 -11.36 -7.73
CA SER A 179 15.38 -12.57 -6.98
C SER A 179 16.13 -12.27 -5.67
N PHE A 180 17.03 -11.28 -5.68
CA PHE A 180 17.70 -10.81 -4.47
C PHE A 180 16.71 -10.20 -3.46
N LEU A 181 15.77 -9.36 -3.93
CA LEU A 181 14.73 -8.78 -3.08
C LEU A 181 13.78 -9.85 -2.52
N GLY A 182 13.40 -10.82 -3.35
CA GLY A 182 12.57 -11.95 -2.99
C GLY A 182 13.20 -12.81 -1.88
N ALA A 183 14.49 -13.09 -1.99
CA ALA A 183 15.25 -13.79 -0.95
C ALA A 183 15.26 -13.03 0.38
N LEU A 184 15.49 -11.70 0.35
CA LEU A 184 15.47 -10.87 1.55
C LEU A 184 14.08 -10.86 2.21
N LEU A 185 13.01 -10.75 1.41
CA LEU A 185 11.63 -10.77 1.90
C LEU A 185 11.22 -12.13 2.47
N MET A 186 11.64 -13.24 1.85
CA MET A 186 11.42 -14.57 2.40
C MET A 186 12.17 -14.77 3.73
N ALA A 187 13.42 -14.31 3.81
CA ALA A 187 14.17 -14.35 5.07
C ALA A 187 13.48 -13.54 6.17
N TYR A 188 12.97 -12.35 5.83
CA TYR A 188 12.20 -11.52 6.75
C TYR A 188 10.88 -12.19 7.17
N LEU A 189 10.16 -12.83 6.24
CA LEU A 189 8.95 -13.59 6.54
C LEU A 189 9.22 -14.69 7.56
N VAL A 190 10.27 -15.49 7.35
CA VAL A 190 10.68 -16.57 8.26
C VAL A 190 11.07 -16.00 9.63
N PHE A 191 11.82 -14.89 9.67
CA PHE A 191 12.18 -14.22 10.92
C PHE A 191 10.95 -13.76 11.71
N VAL A 192 9.97 -13.14 11.04
CA VAL A 192 8.73 -12.68 11.68
C VAL A 192 7.89 -13.86 12.19
N LEU A 193 7.79 -14.94 11.42
CA LEU A 193 7.07 -16.15 11.85
C LEU A 193 7.76 -16.83 13.05
N GLY A 194 9.08 -16.95 13.04
CA GLY A 194 9.85 -17.54 14.14
C GLY A 194 9.73 -16.73 15.45
N ARG A 195 9.59 -15.40 15.36
CA ARG A 195 9.31 -14.57 16.55
C ARG A 195 7.92 -14.83 17.13
N ARG A 196 6.95 -15.22 16.32
CA ARG A 196 5.55 -15.46 16.76
C ARG A 196 5.38 -16.79 17.49
N THR A 197 6.22 -17.78 17.21
CA THR A 197 6.14 -19.11 17.87
C THR A 197 6.84 -19.18 19.22
N ASN A 198 7.60 -18.15 19.60
CA ASN A 198 8.28 -18.05 20.90
C ASN A 198 7.43 -17.39 22.01
N TRP A 199 6.10 -17.35 21.85
CA TRP A 199 5.15 -16.87 22.86
C TRP A 199 3.97 -17.83 23.00
#